data_AF-A0A1X7VYS0-F1
#
_entry.id   AF-A0A1X7VYS0-F1
#
_cell.length_a   1.000
_cell.length_b   1.000
_cell.length_c   1.000
_cell.angle_alpha   90.00
_cell.angle_beta   90.00
_cell.angle_gamma   90.00
#
_symmetry.space_group_name_H-M   'P 1'
#
loop_
_entity.id
_entity.type
_entity.pdbx_description
1 polymer ?
#
loop_
_entity_poly.entity_id
_entity_poly.type
_entity_poly.pdbx_seq_one_letter_code
_entity_poly.pdbx_strand_id
1 'polypeptide(L)'
;MSMLMYASHLPKQLFQRFEKVGICVSHKTIICMIDKLTTDFYQPVKEWSSKISRCLWQDKDIIPENQSSVSQVDTDVEISQARDELEGNTIPSLSQASEMELAVDDITDSELTSPSVSSVSTPNYSGLSASEASSVSTEIVTVPPPTSQVAYSFKIVGDNLDKYVKHRHETVDCHSLSLHYFHSYFFLDKCSTEGLADLPSLPDITSNDFSSADILPTQADDNILIENGTIIYARIIQKYMPFFKKNIPRVIRHITHPYSSQMSQESVVVNLE
;
A
#
# COMPACT_ATOMS: atom_id res chain seq x y z
N MET A 1 -9.76 20.21 2.73
CA MET A 1 -10.35 20.41 4.09
C MET A 1 -11.75 21.05 4.03
N SER A 2 -11.92 22.14 3.27
CA SER A 2 -13.19 22.86 3.11
C SER A 2 -14.35 22.00 2.56
N MET A 3 -14.07 21.11 1.62
CA MET A 3 -15.05 20.15 1.07
C MET A 3 -15.49 19.08 2.10
N LEU A 4 -14.56 18.65 2.95
CA LEU A 4 -14.81 17.71 4.06
C LEU A 4 -15.76 18.33 5.11
N MET A 5 -15.58 19.63 5.38
CA MET A 5 -16.45 20.39 6.28
C MET A 5 -17.87 20.50 5.74
N TYR A 6 -18.04 20.64 4.43
CA TYR A 6 -19.36 20.65 3.80
C TYR A 6 -20.01 19.27 3.82
N ALA A 7 -19.27 18.21 3.46
CA ALA A 7 -19.77 16.83 3.50
C ALA A 7 -20.21 16.40 4.91
N SER A 8 -19.62 17.01 5.95
CA SER A 8 -19.98 16.76 7.36
C SER A 8 -21.17 17.60 7.84
N HIS A 9 -21.89 18.29 6.95
CA HIS A 9 -23.01 19.18 7.26
C HIS A 9 -22.71 20.20 8.38
N LEU A 10 -21.48 20.72 8.43
CA LEU A 10 -21.12 21.63 9.52
C LEU A 10 -21.98 22.90 9.48
N PRO A 11 -22.55 23.34 10.62
CA PRO A 11 -23.32 24.57 10.69
C PRO A 11 -22.45 25.78 10.33
N LYS A 12 -23.05 26.78 9.68
CA LYS A 12 -22.39 28.04 9.26
C LYS A 12 -21.57 28.72 10.35
N GLN A 13 -21.98 28.54 11.62
CA GLN A 13 -21.31 29.08 12.80
C GLN A 13 -19.89 28.51 13.02
N LEU A 14 -19.62 27.28 12.58
CA LEU A 14 -18.29 26.67 12.69
C LEU A 14 -17.30 27.29 11.70
N PHE A 15 -17.75 27.61 10.48
CA PHE A 15 -16.91 28.31 9.50
C PHE A 15 -16.43 29.67 10.02
N GLN A 16 -17.31 30.42 10.72
CA GLN A 16 -16.94 31.68 11.37
C GLN A 16 -15.96 31.49 12.54
N ARG A 17 -15.96 30.33 13.21
CA ARG A 17 -14.97 30.01 14.25
C ARG A 17 -13.62 29.63 13.64
N PHE A 18 -13.61 28.89 12.54
CA PHE A 18 -12.38 28.54 11.83
C PHE A 18 -11.68 29.77 11.25
N GLU A 19 -12.44 30.75 10.78
CA GLU A 19 -11.89 32.05 10.34
C GLU A 19 -11.12 32.76 11.47
N LYS A 20 -11.59 32.67 12.72
CA LYS A 20 -10.88 33.21 13.89
C LYS A 20 -9.59 32.45 14.25
N VAL A 21 -9.46 31.21 13.80
CA VAL A 21 -8.25 30.39 13.97
C VAL A 21 -7.31 30.54 12.76
N GLY A 22 -7.62 31.46 11.83
CA GLY A 22 -6.81 31.73 10.65
C GLY A 22 -7.07 30.77 9.48
N ILE A 23 -8.11 29.94 9.56
CA ILE A 23 -8.51 29.04 8.49
C ILE A 23 -9.57 29.77 7.65
N CYS A 24 -9.11 30.39 6.55
CA CYS A 24 -9.97 31.15 5.63
C CYS A 24 -10.78 30.21 4.73
N VAL A 25 -12.00 29.86 5.17
CA VAL A 25 -12.90 28.99 4.39
C VAL A 25 -14.24 29.69 4.17
N SER A 26 -14.46 30.14 2.94
CA SER A 26 -15.73 30.76 2.53
C SER A 26 -16.75 29.69 2.13
N HIS A 27 -17.86 29.65 2.86
CA HIS A 27 -18.99 28.76 2.58
C HIS A 27 -19.52 28.92 1.14
N LYS A 28 -19.52 30.15 0.62
CA LYS A 28 -19.96 30.44 -0.76
C LYS A 28 -19.02 29.80 -1.79
N THR A 29 -17.71 29.86 -1.53
CA THR A 29 -16.70 29.27 -2.41
C THR A 29 -16.81 27.74 -2.44
N ILE A 30 -17.10 27.12 -1.30
CA ILE A 30 -17.31 25.67 -1.21
C ILE A 30 -18.52 25.23 -2.03
N ILE A 31 -19.66 25.90 -1.88
CA ILE A 31 -20.87 25.57 -2.65
C ILE A 31 -20.59 25.70 -4.15
N CYS A 32 -19.97 26.80 -4.59
CA CYS A 32 -19.61 26.96 -6.00
C CYS A 32 -18.63 25.89 -6.51
N MET A 33 -17.68 25.43 -5.68
CA MET A 33 -16.79 24.31 -6.04
C MET A 33 -17.55 22.99 -6.16
N ILE A 34 -18.50 22.74 -5.26
CA ILE A 34 -19.31 21.51 -5.30
C ILE A 34 -20.21 21.50 -6.51
N ASP A 35 -20.89 22.61 -6.80
CA ASP A 35 -21.72 22.74 -7.99
C ASP A 35 -20.88 22.49 -9.25
N LYS A 36 -19.67 23.06 -9.34
CA LYS A 36 -18.76 22.80 -10.46
C LYS A 36 -18.35 21.33 -10.57
N LEU A 37 -18.11 20.66 -9.43
CA LEU A 37 -17.72 19.24 -9.42
C LEU A 37 -18.90 18.30 -9.70
N THR A 38 -20.14 18.70 -9.42
CA THR A 38 -21.34 17.90 -9.68
C THR A 38 -21.93 18.13 -11.06
N THR A 39 -21.65 19.26 -11.72
CA THR A 39 -22.35 19.63 -12.97
C THR A 39 -22.13 18.63 -14.12
N ASP A 40 -20.98 17.94 -14.19
CA ASP A 40 -20.67 17.05 -15.33
C ASP A 40 -20.24 15.62 -14.95
N PHE A 41 -20.13 15.29 -13.66
CA PHE A 41 -19.59 13.98 -13.23
C PHE A 41 -20.50 12.81 -13.65
N TYR A 42 -21.80 13.04 -13.70
CA TYR A 42 -22.76 11.99 -14.03
C TYR A 42 -22.92 11.76 -15.53
N GLN A 43 -22.46 12.68 -16.39
CA GLN A 43 -22.71 12.59 -17.82
C GLN A 43 -21.93 11.43 -18.46
N PRO A 44 -20.61 11.25 -18.23
CA PRO A 44 -19.87 10.10 -18.75
C PRO A 44 -20.38 8.76 -18.20
N VAL A 45 -20.81 8.73 -16.93
CA VAL A 45 -21.34 7.52 -16.29
C VAL A 45 -22.69 7.12 -16.90
N LYS A 46 -23.56 8.10 -17.19
CA LYS A 46 -24.84 7.87 -17.89
C LYS A 46 -24.62 7.41 -19.32
N GLU A 47 -23.65 7.99 -20.03
CA GLU A 47 -23.31 7.58 -21.40
C GLU A 47 -22.75 6.15 -21.43
N TRP A 48 -21.85 5.81 -20.51
CA TRP A 48 -21.31 4.47 -20.35
C TRP A 48 -22.39 3.44 -19.99
N SER A 49 -23.26 3.74 -19.01
CA SER A 49 -24.40 2.90 -18.63
C SER A 49 -25.33 2.66 -19.82
N SER A 50 -25.67 3.72 -20.56
CA SER A 50 -26.52 3.62 -21.76
C SER A 50 -25.88 2.75 -22.84
N LYS A 51 -24.55 2.81 -23.01
CA LYS A 51 -23.81 1.97 -23.95
C LYS A 51 -23.89 0.50 -23.57
N ILE A 52 -23.68 0.18 -22.29
CA ILE A 52 -23.80 -1.20 -21.76
C ILE A 52 -25.23 -1.73 -21.96
N SER A 53 -26.25 -0.92 -21.63
CA SER A 53 -27.64 -1.33 -21.83
C SER A 53 -27.93 -1.64 -23.30
N ARG A 54 -27.46 -0.81 -24.25
CA ARG A 54 -27.65 -1.13 -25.68
C ARG A 54 -26.99 -2.44 -26.08
N CYS A 55 -25.76 -2.70 -25.62
CA CYS A 55 -25.05 -3.94 -25.95
C CYS A 55 -25.74 -5.18 -25.36
N LEU A 56 -26.27 -5.11 -24.13
CA LEU A 56 -26.89 -6.26 -23.48
C LEU A 56 -28.28 -6.60 -24.02
N TRP A 57 -29.02 -5.62 -24.53
CA TRP A 57 -30.41 -5.81 -24.95
C TRP A 57 -30.58 -5.95 -26.48
N GLN A 58 -29.54 -5.73 -27.29
CA GLN A 58 -29.63 -5.90 -28.76
C GLN A 58 -29.63 -7.38 -29.21
N ASP A 59 -29.12 -8.31 -28.40
CA ASP A 59 -29.01 -9.72 -28.79
C ASP A 59 -30.27 -10.58 -28.52
N LYS A 60 -31.32 -10.01 -27.89
CA LYS A 60 -32.53 -10.77 -27.52
C LYS A 60 -33.67 -10.73 -28.55
N ASP A 61 -33.59 -9.88 -29.56
CA ASP A 61 -34.67 -9.73 -30.56
C ASP A 61 -34.51 -10.63 -31.79
N ILE A 62 -33.55 -11.57 -31.79
CA ILE A 62 -33.41 -12.58 -32.86
C ILE A 62 -33.64 -13.98 -32.27
N ILE A 63 -34.84 -14.23 -31.74
CA ILE A 63 -35.35 -15.60 -31.64
C ILE A 63 -36.27 -15.80 -32.84
N PRO A 64 -35.88 -16.58 -33.87
CA PRO A 64 -36.78 -16.93 -34.95
C PRO A 64 -37.95 -17.72 -34.35
N GLU A 65 -39.14 -17.14 -34.52
CA GLU A 65 -40.44 -17.68 -34.17
C GLU A 65 -40.64 -19.02 -34.89
N ASN A 66 -40.17 -20.12 -34.30
CA ASN A 66 -40.45 -21.45 -34.78
C ASN A 66 -40.72 -22.41 -33.61
N GLN A 67 -42.01 -22.51 -33.32
CA GLN A 67 -42.74 -23.69 -32.81
C GLN A 67 -42.06 -24.51 -31.69
N SER A 68 -42.43 -24.20 -30.45
CA SER A 68 -42.66 -25.25 -29.47
C SER A 68 -43.74 -24.84 -28.49
N SER A 69 -44.91 -25.44 -28.69
CA SER A 69 -45.97 -25.57 -27.70
C SER A 69 -45.44 -26.38 -26.53
N VAL A 70 -45.02 -25.71 -25.46
CA VAL A 70 -44.77 -26.33 -24.16
C VAL A 70 -45.69 -25.68 -23.14
N SER A 71 -46.46 -26.54 -22.51
CA SER A 71 -47.50 -26.30 -21.53
C SER A 71 -47.02 -25.41 -20.39
N GLN A 72 -47.79 -24.37 -20.07
CA GLN A 72 -47.67 -23.60 -18.84
C GLN A 72 -47.85 -24.53 -17.63
N VAL A 73 -46.83 -24.60 -16.78
CA VAL A 73 -46.96 -25.09 -15.41
C VAL A 73 -46.87 -23.86 -14.53
N ASP A 74 -48.02 -23.41 -14.04
CA ASP A 74 -48.14 -22.38 -13.02
C ASP A 74 -47.39 -22.83 -11.77
N THR A 75 -46.28 -22.17 -11.47
CA THR A 75 -45.59 -22.31 -10.19
C THR A 75 -45.61 -20.95 -9.51
N ASP A 76 -46.68 -20.68 -8.79
CA ASP A 76 -46.77 -19.61 -7.80
C ASP A 76 -45.76 -19.89 -6.69
N VAL A 77 -44.62 -19.21 -6.72
CA VAL A 77 -43.67 -19.18 -5.61
C VAL A 77 -43.91 -17.90 -4.84
N GLU A 78 -44.71 -18.04 -3.77
CA GLU A 78 -44.89 -17.05 -2.72
C GLU A 78 -43.55 -16.78 -2.02
N ILE A 79 -42.94 -15.62 -2.30
CA ILE A 79 -41.75 -15.14 -1.60
C ILE A 79 -42.21 -14.58 -0.25
N SER A 80 -42.29 -15.47 0.74
CA SER A 80 -42.48 -15.11 2.15
C SER A 80 -41.24 -14.36 2.66
N GLN A 81 -41.45 -13.13 3.13
CA GLN A 81 -40.47 -12.31 3.82
C GLN A 81 -40.00 -13.01 5.11
N ALA A 82 -38.77 -13.52 5.10
CA ALA A 82 -38.07 -13.93 6.32
C ALA A 82 -37.55 -12.67 7.03
N ARG A 83 -38.21 -12.32 8.13
CA ARG A 83 -37.67 -11.43 9.16
C ARG A 83 -36.65 -12.22 9.97
N ASP A 84 -35.38 -11.81 9.90
CA ASP A 84 -34.33 -12.27 10.81
C ASP A 84 -34.55 -11.63 12.19
N GLU A 85 -35.01 -12.42 13.14
CA GLU A 85 -34.90 -12.16 14.58
C GLU A 85 -33.53 -12.66 15.04
N LEU A 86 -32.58 -11.75 15.23
CA LEU A 86 -31.30 -12.06 15.87
C LEU A 86 -31.42 -11.81 17.37
N GLU A 87 -31.90 -12.82 18.09
CA GLU A 87 -31.81 -12.89 19.56
C GLU A 87 -30.37 -13.18 20.02
N GLY A 88 -30.07 -12.69 21.22
CA GLY A 88 -28.74 -12.36 21.69
C GLY A 88 -27.84 -13.56 21.97
N ASN A 89 -26.55 -13.34 21.74
CA ASN A 89 -25.50 -14.24 22.18
C ASN A 89 -24.68 -13.60 23.31
N THR A 90 -24.84 -14.23 24.47
CA THR A 90 -24.24 -13.97 25.78
C THR A 90 -22.72 -14.04 25.74
N ILE A 91 -22.06 -13.00 26.24
CA ILE A 91 -20.61 -12.92 26.43
C ILE A 91 -20.20 -13.88 27.57
N PRO A 92 -19.29 -14.85 27.38
CA PRO A 92 -18.73 -15.62 28.48
C PRO A 92 -17.68 -14.77 29.22
N SER A 93 -17.89 -14.68 30.52
CA SER A 93 -16.99 -14.10 31.53
C SER A 93 -15.58 -14.69 31.43
N LEU A 94 -14.60 -13.79 31.29
CA LEU A 94 -13.17 -14.07 31.37
C LEU A 94 -12.76 -14.26 32.83
N SER A 95 -12.31 -15.46 33.21
CA SER A 95 -11.71 -15.69 34.53
C SER A 95 -10.44 -16.53 34.43
N GLN A 96 -9.43 -16.01 35.13
CA GLN A 96 -8.27 -16.69 35.72
C GLN A 96 -7.05 -16.94 34.83
N ALA A 97 -6.12 -15.97 34.95
CA ALA A 97 -4.70 -16.18 34.78
C ALA A 97 -4.19 -17.19 35.82
N SER A 98 -3.50 -18.22 35.34
CA SER A 98 -2.69 -19.12 36.17
C SER A 98 -1.23 -18.73 35.98
N GLU A 99 -0.60 -18.28 37.05
CA GLU A 99 0.84 -18.16 37.20
C GLU A 99 1.46 -19.56 37.11
N MET A 100 2.53 -19.70 36.34
CA MET A 100 3.37 -20.89 36.33
C MET A 100 4.81 -20.45 36.56
N GLU A 101 5.31 -20.80 37.74
CA GLU A 101 6.65 -20.48 38.23
C GLU A 101 7.74 -21.30 37.54
N LEU A 102 8.95 -20.71 37.61
CA LEU A 102 10.23 -21.11 37.06
C LEU A 102 10.78 -22.43 37.63
N ALA A 103 11.44 -23.22 36.78
CA ALA A 103 12.55 -24.07 37.17
C ALA A 103 13.75 -23.73 36.29
N VAL A 104 14.80 -23.18 36.90
CA VAL A 104 16.08 -22.85 36.28
C VAL A 104 17.02 -24.01 36.61
N ASP A 105 17.33 -24.84 35.62
CA ASP A 105 18.37 -25.86 35.75
C ASP A 105 19.75 -25.24 35.47
N ASP A 106 20.60 -25.39 36.47
CA ASP A 106 22.01 -25.04 36.54
C ASP A 106 22.82 -25.97 35.62
N ILE A 107 23.38 -25.43 34.54
CA ILE A 107 24.29 -26.17 33.64
C ILE A 107 25.67 -25.50 33.68
N THR A 108 26.57 -26.29 34.23
CA THR A 108 28.00 -26.12 34.45
C THR A 108 28.79 -25.74 33.19
N ASP A 109 29.79 -24.88 33.42
CA ASP A 109 30.82 -24.41 32.49
C ASP A 109 31.49 -25.53 31.67
N SER A 110 31.64 -25.27 30.37
CA SER A 110 32.58 -26.00 29.50
C SER A 110 33.32 -25.01 28.60
N GLU A 111 34.65 -25.13 28.63
CA GLU A 111 35.67 -24.35 27.92
C GLU A 111 35.33 -24.10 26.45
N LEU A 112 35.42 -22.83 26.03
CA LEU A 112 35.31 -22.40 24.65
C LEU A 112 36.67 -21.96 24.11
N THR A 113 37.19 -22.81 23.22
CA THR A 113 38.30 -22.51 22.30
C THR A 113 37.84 -21.46 21.28
N SER A 114 38.69 -20.47 21.01
CA SER A 114 38.37 -19.32 20.15
C SER A 114 38.39 -19.68 18.65
N PRO A 115 37.37 -19.31 17.85
CA PRO A 115 37.47 -19.34 16.40
C PRO A 115 37.79 -17.96 15.82
N SER A 116 38.65 -17.97 14.81
CA SER A 116 39.09 -16.83 14.00
C SER A 116 37.95 -16.20 13.21
N VAL A 117 37.88 -14.87 13.27
CA VAL A 117 36.83 -14.05 12.65
C VAL A 117 37.10 -13.86 11.15
N SER A 118 36.31 -14.53 10.32
CA SER A 118 36.24 -14.27 8.88
C SER A 118 35.38 -13.03 8.61
N SER A 119 35.90 -12.08 7.84
CA SER A 119 35.18 -10.87 7.41
C SER A 119 33.99 -11.24 6.53
N VAL A 120 32.77 -10.89 6.97
CA VAL A 120 31.54 -11.05 6.20
C VAL A 120 31.48 -9.98 5.11
N SER A 121 31.74 -10.37 3.87
CA SER A 121 31.48 -9.57 2.67
C SER A 121 29.97 -9.54 2.38
N THR A 122 29.46 -8.35 2.05
CA THR A 122 28.04 -8.14 1.68
C THR A 122 27.70 -8.87 0.39
N PRO A 123 26.53 -9.55 0.30
CA PRO A 123 26.10 -10.23 -0.92
C PRO A 123 25.92 -9.23 -2.07
N ASN A 124 26.48 -9.58 -3.22
CA ASN A 124 26.46 -8.79 -4.44
C ASN A 124 25.10 -8.98 -5.15
N TYR A 125 24.19 -8.03 -5.00
CA TYR A 125 22.88 -8.05 -5.66
C TYR A 125 23.00 -7.60 -7.11
N SER A 126 23.51 -8.46 -7.99
CA SER A 126 23.24 -8.42 -9.44
C SER A 126 24.02 -9.54 -10.15
N GLY A 127 23.37 -10.67 -10.35
CA GLY A 127 23.83 -11.75 -11.23
C GLY A 127 23.23 -11.64 -12.63
N LEU A 128 23.33 -10.47 -13.28
CA LEU A 128 23.15 -10.38 -14.72
C LEU A 128 24.54 -10.32 -15.35
N SER A 129 24.96 -11.46 -15.91
CA SER A 129 26.20 -11.61 -16.66
C SER A 129 26.17 -10.74 -17.91
N ALA A 130 26.69 -9.51 -17.80
CA ALA A 130 27.03 -8.70 -18.96
C ALA A 130 28.29 -9.29 -19.61
N SER A 131 28.09 -10.10 -20.64
CA SER A 131 29.16 -10.62 -21.48
C SER A 131 29.74 -9.52 -22.38
N GLU A 132 31.07 -9.44 -22.37
CA GLU A 132 31.97 -8.97 -23.42
C GLU A 132 32.05 -7.46 -23.70
N ALA A 133 32.97 -6.81 -22.98
CA ALA A 133 33.54 -5.52 -23.34
C ALA A 133 34.48 -5.69 -24.56
N SER A 134 34.06 -5.20 -25.72
CA SER A 134 34.93 -4.96 -26.88
C SER A 134 35.69 -3.64 -26.68
N SER A 135 37.01 -3.71 -26.78
CA SER A 135 37.92 -2.59 -26.62
C SER A 135 38.02 -1.79 -27.92
N VAL A 136 37.32 -0.64 -27.97
CA VAL A 136 37.51 0.37 -29.02
C VAL A 136 38.18 1.58 -28.39
N SER A 137 39.40 1.88 -28.86
CA SER A 137 40.16 3.07 -28.51
C SER A 137 39.51 4.30 -29.17
N THR A 138 39.00 5.23 -28.35
CA THR A 138 38.46 6.51 -28.83
C THR A 138 39.38 7.65 -28.45
N GLU A 139 39.76 8.45 -29.46
CA GLU A 139 40.53 9.68 -29.32
C GLU A 139 39.83 10.68 -28.38
N ILE A 140 40.63 11.32 -27.52
CA ILE A 140 40.18 12.27 -26.52
C ILE A 140 39.83 13.60 -27.21
N VAL A 141 38.55 13.76 -27.57
CA VAL A 141 37.98 15.07 -27.89
C VAL A 141 37.55 15.71 -26.58
N THR A 142 38.21 16.81 -26.19
CA THR A 142 37.90 17.58 -24.99
C THR A 142 36.58 18.34 -25.18
N VAL A 143 35.47 17.67 -24.90
CA VAL A 143 34.14 18.27 -24.85
C VAL A 143 33.97 18.98 -23.49
N PRO A 144 33.54 20.26 -23.45
CA PRO A 144 33.29 20.95 -22.19
C PRO A 144 32.21 20.22 -21.36
N PRO A 145 32.32 20.23 -20.02
CA PRO A 145 31.41 19.48 -19.16
C PRO A 145 29.97 19.96 -19.38
N PRO A 146 29.02 19.06 -19.70
CA PRO A 146 27.63 19.45 -19.79
C PRO A 146 27.19 19.96 -18.41
N THR A 147 26.68 21.19 -18.36
CA THR A 147 25.83 21.65 -17.27
C THR A 147 24.55 20.83 -17.33
N SER A 148 24.60 19.58 -16.85
CA SER A 148 23.46 18.69 -16.74
C SER A 148 22.46 19.33 -15.81
N GLN A 149 21.37 19.86 -16.37
CA GLN A 149 20.21 20.23 -15.59
C GLN A 149 19.73 18.96 -14.89
N VAL A 150 19.77 18.97 -13.55
CA VAL A 150 19.29 17.85 -12.74
C VAL A 150 17.79 17.74 -12.98
N ALA A 151 17.35 16.68 -13.65
CA ALA A 151 15.93 16.42 -13.82
C ALA A 151 15.37 16.00 -12.46
N TYR A 152 14.42 16.78 -11.95
CA TYR A 152 13.70 16.43 -10.74
C TYR A 152 12.63 15.40 -11.08
N SER A 153 12.68 14.23 -10.43
CA SER A 153 11.61 13.24 -10.47
C SER A 153 10.72 13.36 -9.23
N PHE A 154 9.46 12.95 -9.36
CA PHE A 154 8.48 12.96 -8.27
C PHE A 154 7.89 11.58 -8.08
N LYS A 155 7.65 11.20 -6.84
CA LYS A 155 6.92 10.00 -6.45
C LYS A 155 5.54 10.39 -5.93
N ILE A 156 4.51 9.73 -6.43
CA ILE A 156 3.18 9.81 -5.82
C ILE A 156 3.15 8.82 -4.68
N VAL A 157 2.86 9.32 -3.47
CA VAL A 157 2.63 8.49 -2.30
C VAL A 157 1.15 8.57 -1.97
N GLY A 158 0.55 7.43 -1.65
CA GLY A 158 -0.85 7.31 -1.27
C GLY A 158 -1.00 6.49 0.00
N ASP A 159 -1.89 6.91 0.87
CA ASP A 159 -2.26 6.19 2.09
C ASP A 159 -3.78 6.10 2.23
N ASN A 160 -4.24 4.99 2.81
CA ASN A 160 -5.65 4.78 3.13
C ASN A 160 -5.94 5.35 4.51
N LEU A 161 -6.89 6.27 4.57
CA LEU A 161 -7.35 6.90 5.80
C LEU A 161 -8.76 6.41 6.11
N ASP A 162 -8.82 5.38 6.95
CA ASP A 162 -10.07 4.85 7.46
C ASP A 162 -10.41 5.52 8.80
N LYS A 163 -11.60 6.10 8.88
CA LYS A 163 -12.11 6.73 10.09
C LYS A 163 -13.45 6.14 10.46
N TYR A 164 -13.47 5.44 11.58
CA TYR A 164 -14.71 5.00 12.21
C TYR A 164 -15.22 6.06 13.18
N VAL A 165 -16.44 6.54 12.95
CA VAL A 165 -17.12 7.52 13.79
C VAL A 165 -18.22 6.79 14.56
N LYS A 166 -17.90 6.44 15.80
CA LYS A 166 -18.89 5.88 16.74
C LYS A 166 -19.64 7.02 17.43
N HIS A 167 -20.97 7.00 17.35
CA HIS A 167 -21.80 7.93 18.11
C HIS A 167 -21.80 7.55 19.59
N ARG A 168 -21.84 8.56 20.47
CA ARG A 168 -21.88 8.33 21.93
C ARG A 168 -23.16 7.61 22.37
N HIS A 169 -24.27 7.93 21.70
CA HIS A 169 -25.56 7.27 21.85
C HIS A 169 -26.03 6.88 20.46
N GLU A 170 -26.19 5.59 20.24
CA GLU A 170 -26.68 5.06 18.97
C GLU A 170 -28.20 5.15 18.98
N THR A 171 -28.75 5.89 18.03
CA THR A 171 -30.18 6.02 17.80
C THR A 171 -30.51 5.45 16.43
N VAL A 172 -31.79 5.17 16.16
CA VAL A 172 -32.26 4.66 14.85
C VAL A 172 -31.86 5.60 13.71
N ASP A 173 -31.71 6.90 14.00
CA ASP A 173 -31.28 7.89 13.00
C ASP A 173 -29.78 8.22 13.05
N CYS A 174 -29.03 7.68 14.01
CA CYS A 174 -27.59 7.96 14.20
C CYS A 174 -26.82 6.67 14.44
N HIS A 175 -26.45 6.04 13.34
CA HIS A 175 -25.61 4.85 13.34
C HIS A 175 -24.14 5.20 13.26
N SER A 176 -23.30 4.28 13.70
CA SER A 176 -21.86 4.40 13.53
C SER A 176 -21.50 4.44 12.04
N LEU A 177 -20.61 5.36 11.65
CA LEU A 177 -20.22 5.57 10.25
C LEU A 177 -18.78 5.13 10.04
N SER A 178 -18.53 4.37 8.98
CA SER A 178 -17.18 4.09 8.49
C SER A 178 -16.89 4.99 7.30
N LEU A 179 -15.85 5.81 7.40
CA LEU A 179 -15.43 6.73 6.35
C LEU A 179 -14.10 6.24 5.78
N HIS A 180 -14.04 6.05 4.47
CA HIS A 180 -12.87 5.55 3.75
C HIS A 180 -12.34 6.66 2.84
N TYR A 181 -11.17 7.20 3.17
CA TYR A 181 -10.52 8.24 2.37
C TYR A 181 -9.21 7.72 1.80
N PHE A 182 -8.81 8.26 0.66
CA PHE A 182 -7.47 8.06 0.11
C PHE A 182 -6.74 9.40 0.12
N HIS A 183 -5.63 9.47 0.84
CA HIS A 183 -4.79 10.65 0.87
C HIS A 183 -3.58 10.41 -0.03
N SER A 184 -3.44 11.22 -1.08
CA SER A 184 -2.26 11.19 -1.94
C SER A 184 -1.59 12.55 -2.01
N TYR A 185 -0.26 12.53 -2.14
CA TYR A 185 0.58 13.71 -2.31
C TYR A 185 1.81 13.39 -3.15
N PHE A 186 2.40 14.42 -3.73
CA PHE A 186 3.64 14.32 -4.50
C PHE A 186 4.84 14.56 -3.58
N PHE A 187 5.86 13.74 -3.77
CA PHE A 187 7.12 13.81 -3.06
C PHE A 187 8.24 14.00 -4.06
N LEU A 188 9.10 14.99 -3.84
CA LEU A 188 10.29 15.18 -4.66
C LEU A 188 11.31 14.06 -4.39
N ASP A 189 11.65 13.28 -5.42
CA ASP A 189 12.65 12.22 -5.25
C ASP A 189 14.03 12.83 -4.96
N LYS A 190 14.76 12.18 -4.05
CA LYS A 190 16.10 12.63 -3.61
C LYS A 190 17.21 11.91 -4.35
N CYS A 191 16.89 10.80 -5.01
CA CYS A 191 17.85 10.05 -5.80
C CYS A 191 17.54 10.27 -7.28
N SER A 192 18.54 10.67 -8.06
CA SER A 192 18.38 10.78 -9.51
C SER A 192 18.14 9.37 -10.07
N THR A 193 17.04 9.23 -10.81
CA THR A 193 16.72 8.02 -11.55
C THR A 193 17.26 8.08 -12.99
N GLU A 194 18.04 9.10 -13.35
CA GLU A 194 18.56 9.30 -14.72
C GLU A 194 19.46 8.16 -15.22
N GLY A 195 20.00 7.33 -14.30
CA GLY A 195 20.77 6.13 -14.63
C GLY A 195 19.97 4.83 -14.66
N LEU A 196 18.71 4.86 -14.23
CA LEU A 196 17.79 3.73 -14.39
C LEU A 196 17.24 3.85 -15.80
N ALA A 197 17.76 3.04 -16.72
CA ALA A 197 17.16 2.92 -18.04
C ALA A 197 15.70 2.52 -17.84
N ASP A 198 14.77 3.34 -18.32
CA ASP A 198 13.42 2.90 -18.62
C ASP A 198 13.61 1.76 -19.61
N LEU A 199 13.61 0.51 -19.16
CA LEU A 199 13.69 -0.66 -20.02
C LEU A 199 12.41 -0.61 -20.88
N PRO A 200 12.45 -0.10 -22.12
CA PRO A 200 11.26 0.05 -22.95
C PRO A 200 10.80 -1.31 -23.47
N SER A 201 11.56 -2.35 -23.14
CA SER A 201 11.43 -3.73 -23.59
C SER A 201 11.01 -4.66 -22.46
N LEU A 202 10.36 -4.17 -21.41
CA LEU A 202 9.52 -5.08 -20.64
C LEU A 202 8.48 -5.60 -21.64
N PRO A 203 8.51 -6.89 -22.02
CA PRO A 203 7.55 -7.41 -22.99
C PRO A 203 6.15 -7.11 -22.48
N ASP A 204 5.24 -6.67 -23.35
CA ASP A 204 3.81 -6.60 -23.01
C ASP A 204 3.39 -8.01 -22.59
N ILE A 205 3.32 -8.23 -21.28
CA ILE A 205 3.19 -9.59 -20.76
C ILE A 205 1.76 -10.01 -21.03
N THR A 206 1.57 -10.84 -22.06
CA THR A 206 0.26 -11.37 -22.36
C THR A 206 -0.12 -12.35 -21.26
N SER A 207 -1.40 -12.45 -20.92
CA SER A 207 -1.92 -13.22 -19.78
C SER A 207 -1.54 -14.72 -19.79
N ASN A 208 -0.96 -15.21 -20.89
CA ASN A 208 -0.54 -16.60 -21.07
C ASN A 208 0.96 -16.84 -20.81
N ASP A 209 1.77 -15.79 -20.60
CA ASP A 209 3.23 -15.93 -20.46
C ASP A 209 3.70 -16.11 -19.01
N PHE A 210 2.79 -15.99 -18.02
CA PHE A 210 3.10 -16.23 -16.62
C PHE A 210 2.65 -17.61 -16.17
N SER A 211 3.61 -18.46 -15.79
CA SER A 211 3.30 -19.61 -14.95
C SER A 211 3.12 -19.15 -13.51
N SER A 212 2.20 -19.77 -12.76
CA SER A 212 2.08 -19.52 -11.32
C SER A 212 3.40 -19.81 -10.57
N ALA A 213 4.28 -20.64 -11.14
CA ALA A 213 5.59 -20.93 -10.59
C ALA A 213 6.57 -19.73 -10.66
N ASP A 214 6.38 -18.79 -11.60
CA ASP A 214 7.26 -17.63 -11.76
C ASP A 214 6.89 -16.48 -10.81
N ILE A 215 5.68 -16.51 -10.25
CA ILE A 215 5.16 -15.52 -9.30
C ILE A 215 5.48 -15.92 -7.86
N LEU A 216 5.56 -17.22 -7.60
CA LEU A 216 5.79 -17.73 -6.26
C LEU A 216 7.27 -17.65 -5.89
N PRO A 217 7.59 -17.37 -4.60
CA PRO A 217 8.97 -17.38 -4.13
C PRO A 217 9.65 -18.70 -4.45
N THR A 218 10.88 -18.60 -4.95
CA THR A 218 11.74 -19.76 -5.18
C THR A 218 12.53 -20.08 -3.92
N GLN A 219 13.12 -21.28 -3.87
CA GLN A 219 14.05 -21.64 -2.80
C GLN A 219 15.25 -20.67 -2.70
N ALA A 220 15.65 -20.05 -3.82
CA ALA A 220 16.69 -19.04 -3.83
C ALA A 220 16.24 -17.77 -3.09
N ASP A 221 15.00 -17.34 -3.31
CA ASP A 221 14.41 -16.19 -2.60
C ASP A 221 14.30 -16.46 -1.10
N ASP A 222 13.93 -17.68 -0.71
CA ASP A 222 13.90 -18.11 0.69
C ASP A 222 15.28 -18.02 1.35
N ASN A 223 16.32 -18.50 0.65
CA ASN A 223 17.69 -18.43 1.16
C ASN A 223 18.16 -16.98 1.34
N ILE A 224 17.83 -16.10 0.38
CA ILE A 224 18.12 -14.67 0.48
C ILE A 224 17.36 -14.04 1.65
N LEU A 225 16.10 -14.41 1.84
CA LEU A 225 15.28 -13.94 2.95
C LEU A 225 15.86 -14.39 4.30
N ILE A 226 16.32 -15.63 4.41
CA ILE A 226 16.99 -16.17 5.60
C ILE A 226 18.29 -15.42 5.87
N GLU A 227 19.12 -15.19 4.84
CA GLU A 227 20.38 -14.43 4.97
C GLU A 227 20.12 -13.01 5.48
N ASN A 228 19.16 -12.31 4.87
CA ASN A 228 18.76 -10.96 5.29
C ASN A 228 18.16 -10.96 6.71
N GLY A 229 17.34 -11.97 7.04
CA GLY A 229 16.74 -12.15 8.35
C GLY A 229 17.75 -12.47 9.45
N THR A 230 18.85 -13.15 9.12
CA THR A 230 19.90 -13.54 10.07
C THR A 230 20.49 -12.33 10.79
N ILE A 231 20.66 -11.20 10.10
CA ILE A 231 21.14 -9.95 10.71
C ILE A 231 20.13 -9.43 11.75
N ILE A 232 18.83 -9.53 11.46
CA ILE A 232 17.76 -9.11 12.38
C ILE A 232 17.72 -10.02 13.60
N TYR A 233 17.78 -11.34 13.40
CA TYR A 233 17.83 -12.32 14.50
C TYR A 233 19.06 -12.09 15.38
N ALA A 234 20.24 -11.88 14.80
CA ALA A 234 21.45 -11.58 15.54
C ALA A 234 21.31 -10.30 16.40
N ARG A 235 20.63 -9.26 15.89
CA ARG A 235 20.33 -8.04 16.66
C ARG A 235 19.38 -8.30 17.82
N ILE A 236 18.34 -9.12 17.62
CA ILE A 236 17.38 -9.50 18.67
C ILE A 236 18.10 -10.28 19.78
N ILE A 237 18.89 -11.29 19.40
CA ILE A 237 19.68 -12.10 20.32
C ILE A 237 20.63 -11.22 21.14
N GLN A 238 21.43 -10.36 20.51
CA GLN A 238 22.33 -9.44 21.24
C GLN A 238 21.58 -8.42 22.12
N LYS A 239 20.34 -8.06 21.78
CA LYS A 239 19.52 -7.13 22.57
C LYS A 239 19.04 -7.78 23.88
N TYR A 240 18.58 -9.03 23.82
CA TYR A 240 17.93 -9.70 24.95
C TYR A 240 18.83 -10.67 25.72
N MET A 241 19.96 -11.09 25.15
CA MET A 241 20.89 -12.02 25.79
C MET A 241 22.25 -11.34 26.03
N PRO A 242 22.52 -10.86 27.27
CA PRO A 242 23.74 -10.12 27.59
C PRO A 242 25.03 -10.89 27.31
N PHE A 243 25.00 -12.23 27.41
CA PHE A 243 26.12 -13.11 27.04
C PHE A 243 26.62 -12.81 25.63
N PHE A 244 25.72 -12.80 24.64
CA PHE A 244 26.07 -12.53 23.24
C PHE A 244 26.49 -11.08 23.01
N LYS A 245 25.95 -10.13 23.79
CA LYS A 245 26.38 -8.72 23.75
C LYS A 245 27.83 -8.53 24.21
N LYS A 246 28.30 -9.34 25.17
CA LYS A 246 29.66 -9.25 25.74
C LYS A 246 30.67 -10.06 24.90
N ASN A 247 30.28 -11.23 24.41
CA ASN A 247 31.20 -12.20 23.82
C ASN A 247 31.23 -12.21 22.29
N ILE A 248 30.26 -11.59 21.61
CA ILE A 248 30.22 -11.50 20.14
C ILE A 248 30.45 -10.05 19.70
N PRO A 249 31.17 -9.81 18.59
CA PRO A 249 31.27 -8.48 17.99
C PRO A 249 29.89 -7.85 17.79
N ARG A 250 29.82 -6.53 18.03
CA ARG A 250 28.57 -5.78 17.92
C ARG A 250 28.02 -5.89 16.49
N VAL A 251 26.82 -6.44 16.34
CA VAL A 251 26.15 -6.52 15.04
C VAL A 251 25.84 -5.11 14.54
N ILE A 252 26.20 -4.82 13.29
CA ILE A 252 25.95 -3.54 12.64
C ILE A 252 24.45 -3.28 12.65
N ARG A 253 24.02 -2.18 13.30
CA ARG A 253 22.59 -1.83 13.47
C ARG A 253 21.95 -1.29 12.20
N HIS A 254 22.73 -0.64 11.35
CA HIS A 254 22.24 0.02 10.16
C HIS A 254 22.96 -0.55 8.95
N ILE A 255 22.20 -1.10 7.99
CA ILE A 255 22.78 -1.48 6.71
C ILE A 255 23.11 -0.17 6.01
N THR A 256 24.39 0.12 5.81
CA THR A 256 24.82 1.37 5.18
C THR A 256 24.36 1.39 3.73
N HIS A 257 23.32 2.16 3.46
CA HIS A 257 22.85 2.38 2.10
C HIS A 257 23.71 3.47 1.43
N PRO A 258 24.11 3.33 0.15
CA PRO A 258 24.88 4.36 -0.57
C PRO A 258 24.21 5.73 -0.53
N TYR A 259 22.86 5.75 -0.55
CA TYR A 259 22.06 6.97 -0.51
C TYR A 259 21.58 7.35 0.91
N SER A 260 22.17 6.80 1.96
CA SER A 260 21.70 7.03 3.34
C SER A 260 21.78 8.49 3.77
N SER A 261 22.73 9.27 3.24
CA SER A 261 22.87 10.70 3.56
C SER A 261 21.84 11.57 2.83
N GLN A 262 21.42 11.17 1.63
CA GLN A 262 20.34 11.83 0.88
C GLN A 262 18.99 11.47 1.49
N MET A 263 18.75 10.18 1.81
CA MET A 263 17.48 9.73 2.40
C MET A 263 17.24 10.24 3.82
N SER A 264 18.28 10.61 4.57
CA SER A 264 18.15 11.17 5.92
C SER A 264 17.69 12.63 5.94
N GLN A 265 17.76 13.34 4.81
CA GLN A 265 17.30 14.72 4.71
C GLN A 265 15.78 14.80 4.86
N GLU A 266 15.25 15.96 5.24
CA GLU A 266 13.79 16.16 5.28
C GLU A 266 13.20 16.10 3.86
N SER A 267 11.96 15.66 3.81
CA SER A 267 11.22 15.38 2.59
C SER A 267 10.43 16.61 2.14
N VAL A 268 10.54 16.97 0.86
CA VAL A 268 9.79 18.12 0.31
C VAL A 268 8.50 17.62 -0.33
N VAL A 269 7.38 17.96 0.32
CA VAL A 269 6.04 17.71 -0.22
C VAL A 269 5.71 18.81 -1.22
N VAL A 270 5.29 18.40 -2.41
CA VAL A 270 4.88 19.31 -3.48
C VAL A 270 3.36 19.34 -3.50
N ASN A 271 2.80 20.53 -3.29
CA ASN A 271 1.35 20.73 -3.38
C ASN A 271 0.94 20.72 -4.86
N LEU A 272 -0.19 20.07 -5.14
CA LEU A 272 -0.91 20.24 -6.41
C LEU A 272 -1.55 21.63 -6.40
N GLU A 273 -1.02 22.56 -7.21
CA GLU A 273 -1.69 23.83 -7.52
C GLU A 273 -2.80 23.65 -8.57
#